data_AF-A0A5K0W044-F1
#
_entry.id   AF-A0A5K0W044-F1
#
_cell.length_a   1.000
_cell.length_b   1.000
_cell.length_c   1.000
_cell.angle_alpha   90.00
_cell.angle_beta   90.00
_cell.angle_gamma   90.00
#
_symmetry.space_group_name_H-M   'P 1'
#
loop_
_entity.id
_entity.type
_entity.pdbx_description
1 polymer ?
#
loop_
_entity_poly.entity_id
_entity_poly.type
_entity_poly.pdbx_seq_one_letter_code
_entity_poly.pdbx_strand_id
1 'polypeptide(L)' 'KSAAEEVKFTQCGKHMKVTNLPMLEFEEVAAATNGFAIENKLGKGGFGIVYK' A
#
# COMPACT_ATOMS: atom_id res chain seq x y z
N LYS A 1 -14.41 -13.06 42.55
CA LYS A 1 -13.09 -12.55 42.09
C LYS A 1 -13.17 -12.46 40.58
N SER A 2 -13.39 -11.25 40.09
CA SER A 2 -13.59 -10.90 38.67
C SER A 2 -12.56 -9.84 38.34
N ALA A 3 -11.85 -10.02 37.23
CA ALA A 3 -11.54 -8.98 36.25
C ALA A 3 -10.47 -9.56 35.29
N ALA A 4 -10.89 -9.99 34.11
CA ALA A 4 -10.03 -9.97 32.93
C ALA A 4 -10.41 -8.70 32.16
N GLU A 5 -9.44 -7.80 32.01
CA GLU A 5 -9.58 -6.49 31.38
C GLU A 5 -9.58 -6.67 29.86
N GLU A 6 -10.70 -6.38 29.20
CA GLU A 6 -10.77 -6.29 27.74
C GLU A 6 -10.03 -5.05 27.25
N VAL A 7 -8.93 -5.25 26.54
CA VAL A 7 -8.21 -4.19 25.82
C VAL A 7 -9.10 -3.70 24.67
N LYS A 8 -9.69 -2.51 24.84
CA LYS A 8 -10.49 -1.85 23.80
C LYS A 8 -9.57 -1.08 22.85
N PHE A 9 -9.41 -1.60 21.63
CA PHE A 9 -8.83 -0.84 20.53
C PHE A 9 -9.79 0.29 20.12
N THR A 10 -9.42 1.54 20.39
CA THR A 10 -10.16 2.72 19.91
C THR A 10 -9.78 3.03 18.47
N GLN A 11 -10.78 2.97 17.58
CA GLN A 11 -10.60 3.28 16.16
C GLN A 11 -10.47 4.81 15.98
N CYS A 12 -9.25 5.28 15.72
CA CYS A 12 -9.01 6.64 15.23
C CYS A 12 -9.02 6.61 13.68
N GLY A 13 -9.95 7.35 13.08
CA GLY A 13 -10.03 7.52 11.62
C GLY A 13 -11.16 6.72 10.98
N LYS A 14 -12.04 7.44 10.26
CA LYS A 14 -13.06 6.85 9.40
C LYS A 14 -12.35 5.94 8.39
N HIS A 15 -12.61 4.64 8.47
CA HIS A 15 -12.19 3.70 7.44
C HIS A 15 -13.00 4.03 6.18
N MET A 16 -12.42 4.81 5.28
CA MET A 16 -12.97 4.98 3.94
C MET A 16 -12.84 3.60 3.30
N LYS A 17 -13.95 2.85 3.23
CA LYS A 17 -13.96 1.53 2.59
C LYS A 17 -13.59 1.75 1.12
N VAL A 18 -12.35 1.50 0.76
CA VAL A 18 -11.96 1.50 -0.65
C VAL A 18 -12.37 0.14 -1.21
N THR A 19 -13.64 0.05 -1.62
CA THR A 19 -14.26 -1.22 -2.06
C THR A 19 -13.86 -1.63 -3.48
N ASN A 20 -12.98 -0.88 -4.16
CA ASN A 20 -12.64 -1.10 -5.56
C ASN A 20 -11.16 -0.77 -5.88
N LEU A 21 -10.22 -1.24 -5.06
CA LEU A 21 -8.81 -1.24 -5.47
C LEU A 21 -8.55 -2.50 -6.31
N PRO A 22 -7.98 -2.38 -7.51
CA PRO A 22 -7.50 -3.54 -8.23
C PRO A 22 -6.38 -4.18 -7.41
N MET A 23 -6.50 -5.48 -7.15
CA MET A 23 -5.35 -6.29 -6.73
C MET A 23 -4.50 -6.49 -7.97
N LEU A 24 -3.21 -6.14 -7.87
CA LEU A 24 -2.23 -6.32 -8.94
C LEU A 24 -1.16 -7.28 -8.43
N GLU A 25 -0.78 -8.23 -9.26
CA GLU A 25 0.33 -9.12 -8.96
C GLU A 25 1.65 -8.40 -9.22
N PHE A 26 2.70 -8.81 -8.52
CA PHE A 26 4.02 -8.18 -8.65
C PHE A 26 4.54 -8.29 -10.09
N GLU A 27 4.31 -9.43 -10.75
CA GLU A 27 4.69 -9.70 -12.13
C GLU A 27 4.02 -8.74 -13.11
N GLU A 28 2.78 -8.33 -12.85
CA GLU A 28 2.05 -7.37 -13.68
C GLU A 28 2.68 -5.98 -13.58
N VAL A 29 3.03 -5.54 -12.37
CA VAL A 29 3.72 -4.27 -12.12
C VAL A 29 5.13 -4.28 -12.72
N ALA A 30 5.85 -5.40 -12.59
CA ALA A 30 7.16 -5.57 -13.19
C ALA A 30 7.06 -5.51 -14.71
N ALA A 31 6.11 -6.20 -15.34
CA ALA A 31 5.92 -6.16 -16.79
C ALA A 31 5.57 -4.75 -17.28
N ALA A 32 4.66 -4.04 -16.60
CA ALA A 32 4.27 -2.68 -16.96
C ALA A 32 5.44 -1.69 -16.91
N THR A 33 6.37 -1.87 -15.96
CA THR A 33 7.56 -1.03 -15.78
C THR A 33 8.80 -1.54 -16.53
N ASN A 34 8.66 -2.57 -17.37
CA ASN A 34 9.76 -3.27 -18.04
C ASN A 34 10.86 -3.75 -17.06
N GLY A 35 10.44 -4.33 -15.94
CA GLY A 35 11.34 -4.79 -14.87
C GLY A 35 11.97 -3.64 -14.09
N PHE A 36 11.23 -2.55 -13.86
CA PHE A 36 11.74 -1.33 -13.20
C PHE A 36 12.95 -0.73 -13.95
N ALA A 37 12.87 -0.71 -15.28
CA ALA A 37 13.92 -0.19 -16.15
C ALA A 37 14.20 1.29 -15.85
N ILE A 38 15.48 1.69 -15.91
CA ILE A 38 15.90 3.06 -15.58
C ILE A 38 15.28 4.07 -16.54
N GLU A 39 15.04 3.68 -17.79
CA GLU A 39 14.39 4.48 -18.82
C GLU A 39 12.94 4.83 -18.45
N ASN A 40 12.29 4.00 -17.63
CA ASN A 40 10.94 4.23 -17.13
C ASN A 40 10.91 4.97 -15.79
N LYS A 41 12.06 5.29 -15.18
CA LYS A 41 12.11 6.03 -13.93
C LYS A 41 11.66 7.48 -14.15
N LEU A 42 10.62 7.89 -13.44
CA LEU A 42 10.12 9.26 -13.42
C LEU A 42 10.85 10.13 -12.40
N GLY A 43 11.28 9.56 -11.27
CA GLY A 43 11.97 10.31 -10.23
C GLY A 43 12.26 9.54 -8.96
N LYS A 44 12.95 10.19 -8.01
CA LYS A 44 13.18 9.71 -6.64
C LYS A 44 12.97 10.86 -5.66
N GLY A 45 12.20 10.62 -4.61
CA GLY A 45 11.95 11.60 -3.54
C GLY A 45 11.74 10.93 -2.18
N GLY A 46 11.17 11.66 -1.22
CA GLY A 46 10.87 11.15 0.13
C GLY A 46 9.85 10.00 0.17
N PHE A 47 9.14 9.76 -0.94
CA PHE A 47 8.17 8.67 -1.11
C PHE A 47 8.76 7.43 -1.79
N GLY A 48 10.04 7.45 -2.16
CA GLY A 48 10.69 6.37 -2.92
C GLY A 48 10.93 6.70 -4.39
N ILE A 49 11.09 5.66 -5.20
CA ILE A 49 11.32 5.75 -6.65
C ILE A 49 9.99 5.58 -7.37
N VAL A 50 9.75 6.38 -8.40
CA VAL A 50 8.54 6.33 -9.21
C VAL A 50 8.89 5.92 -10.64
N TYR A 51 8.11 5.02 -11.21
CA TYR A 51 8.23 4.55 -12.59
C TYR A 51 6.96 4.89 -13.39
N LYS A 52 7.10 5.01 -14.71
CA LYS A 52 6.00 5.22 -15.67
C LYS A 52 5.14 3.97 -15.80
#